data_AF-A0A836KBZ4-F1
#
_entry.id   AF-A0A836KBZ4-F1
#
_cell.length_a   1.000
_cell.length_b   1.000
_cell.length_c   1.000
_cell.angle_alpha   90.00
_cell.angle_beta   90.00
_cell.angle_gamma   90.00
#
_symmetry.space_group_name_H-M   'P 1'
#
loop_
_entity.id
_entity.type
_entity.pdbx_description
1 polymer ?
#
loop_
_entity_poly.entity_id
_entity_poly.type
_entity_poly.pdbx_seq_one_letter_code
_entity_poly.pdbx_strand_id
1 'polypeptide(L)'
;MRVFSAAVLITVLAVTLVSASMTESDFKKMKVKDLRAFLVERGLECAGCQEKSDFVRMAYLHRDTNPVGTAKKREIPNRKFWEAWSDIAKKECENAVTRRGNDVAAEPFSTICGTIYSATDSYLMQHGRRVANQLKKTPQHLLKTSFKDVYFEAGSQLFRMLADYCLASPSSQKTCQSLGFVMSAMDGSSGADFKMWTTNVGIENTNPMYEIIGEHGDL
;
A
#
# COMPACT_ATOMS: atom_id res chain seq x y z
N MET A 1 -55.96 33.87 3.55
CA MET A 1 -55.89 33.21 2.22
C MET A 1 -54.91 33.97 1.36
N ARG A 2 -53.75 33.38 1.04
CA ARG A 2 -52.76 33.96 0.11
C ARG A 2 -52.77 33.11 -1.17
N VAL A 3 -52.99 33.81 -2.28
CA VAL A 3 -53.25 33.32 -3.63
C VAL A 3 -51.94 33.39 -4.42
N PHE A 4 -51.56 32.25 -5.02
CA PHE A 4 -50.81 32.01 -6.27
C PHE A 4 -49.64 32.92 -6.70
N SER A 5 -48.51 32.30 -7.07
CA SER A 5 -47.75 32.45 -8.35
C SER A 5 -46.41 31.70 -8.22
N ALA A 6 -46.24 30.54 -8.87
CA ALA A 6 -45.70 30.39 -10.23
C ALA A 6 -44.15 30.32 -10.28
N ALA A 7 -43.66 29.10 -10.54
CA ALA A 7 -42.49 28.73 -11.33
C ALA A 7 -41.24 29.64 -11.32
N VAL A 8 -40.17 29.16 -10.68
CA VAL A 8 -38.82 29.25 -11.28
C VAL A 8 -38.14 27.90 -11.15
N LEU A 9 -38.10 27.25 -12.31
CA LEU A 9 -37.23 26.19 -12.75
C LEU A 9 -35.76 26.54 -12.42
N ILE A 10 -35.14 25.88 -11.44
CA ILE A 10 -33.68 25.82 -11.33
C ILE A 10 -33.28 24.36 -11.34
N THR A 11 -33.21 23.84 -12.57
CA THR A 11 -32.37 22.71 -12.97
C THR A 11 -30.94 22.98 -12.52
N VAL A 12 -30.57 22.47 -11.33
CA VAL A 12 -29.16 22.38 -10.96
C VAL A 12 -28.56 21.27 -11.80
N LEU A 13 -27.82 21.67 -12.83
CA LEU A 13 -26.94 20.83 -13.63
C LEU A 13 -26.11 19.95 -12.69
N ALA A 14 -26.40 18.65 -12.71
CA ALA A 14 -25.43 17.65 -12.30
C ALA A 14 -24.26 17.74 -13.29
N VAL A 15 -23.21 18.47 -12.92
CA VAL A 15 -21.91 18.38 -13.58
C VAL A 15 -21.35 17.02 -13.23
N THR A 16 -21.73 16.02 -14.02
CA THR A 16 -21.06 14.73 -14.04
C THR A 16 -19.64 14.98 -14.51
N LEU A 17 -18.69 14.93 -13.58
CA LEU A 17 -17.29 14.65 -13.87
C LEU A 17 -17.24 13.28 -14.55
N VAL A 18 -17.35 13.26 -15.88
CA VAL A 18 -16.98 12.12 -16.68
C VAL A 18 -15.47 12.00 -16.54
N SER A 19 -15.02 11.17 -15.59
CA SER A 19 -13.73 10.51 -15.72
C SER A 19 -13.79 9.78 -17.07
N ALA A 20 -13.12 10.32 -18.09
CA ALA A 20 -13.07 9.71 -19.40
C ALA A 20 -12.30 8.39 -19.28
N SER A 21 -12.99 7.33 -18.87
CA SER A 21 -12.46 5.97 -18.86
C SER A 21 -12.17 5.58 -20.30
N MET A 22 -10.92 5.25 -20.60
CA MET A 22 -10.53 4.81 -21.94
C MET A 22 -11.35 3.60 -22.36
N THR A 23 -11.96 3.66 -23.54
CA THR A 23 -12.79 2.56 -24.06
C THR A 23 -11.91 1.50 -24.73
N GLU A 24 -12.43 0.28 -24.91
CA GLU A 24 -11.71 -0.77 -25.65
C GLU A 24 -11.36 -0.32 -27.09
N SER A 25 -12.24 0.49 -27.71
CA SER A 25 -12.01 1.10 -29.01
C SER A 25 -10.77 2.02 -29.02
N ASP A 26 -10.50 2.71 -27.92
CA ASP A 26 -9.32 3.58 -27.81
C ASP A 26 -8.04 2.75 -27.75
N PHE A 27 -8.05 1.62 -27.05
CA PHE A 27 -6.94 0.66 -27.05
C PHE A 27 -6.74 -0.01 -28.42
N LYS A 28 -7.80 -0.29 -29.18
CA LYS A 28 -7.70 -0.84 -30.56
C LYS A 28 -6.93 0.10 -31.50
N LYS A 29 -6.99 1.41 -31.28
CA LYS A 29 -6.27 2.43 -32.08
C LYS A 29 -4.77 2.52 -31.74
N MET A 30 -4.36 2.06 -30.56
CA MET A 30 -2.96 2.10 -30.13
C MET A 30 -2.08 1.12 -30.93
N LYS A 31 -0.79 1.43 -31.05
CA LYS A 31 0.20 0.49 -31.59
C LYS A 31 0.56 -0.52 -30.50
N VAL A 32 1.03 -1.71 -30.89
CA VAL A 32 1.45 -2.76 -29.93
C VAL A 32 2.55 -2.25 -28.99
N LYS A 33 3.45 -1.39 -29.48
CA LYS A 33 4.47 -0.74 -28.63
C LYS A 33 3.85 0.13 -27.53
N ASP A 34 2.83 0.90 -27.86
CA ASP A 34 2.16 1.81 -26.91
C ASP A 34 1.32 1.01 -25.91
N LEU A 35 0.69 -0.09 -26.35
CA LEU A 35 -0.01 -1.03 -25.47
C LEU A 35 0.96 -1.72 -24.50
N ARG A 36 2.15 -2.12 -24.97
CA ARG A 36 3.20 -2.67 -24.09
C ARG A 36 3.69 -1.62 -23.10
N ALA A 37 3.94 -0.39 -23.54
CA ALA A 37 4.31 0.70 -22.65
C ALA A 37 3.23 0.97 -21.59
N PHE A 38 1.96 1.00 -21.97
CA PHE A 38 0.82 1.17 -21.07
C PHE A 38 0.77 0.10 -19.96
N LEU A 39 1.05 -1.16 -20.33
CA LEU A 39 1.08 -2.29 -19.39
C LEU A 39 2.33 -2.23 -18.50
N VAL A 40 3.51 -1.98 -19.07
CA VAL A 40 4.78 -1.87 -18.33
C VAL A 40 4.74 -0.71 -17.33
N GLU A 41 4.18 0.44 -17.73
CA GLU A 41 3.95 1.58 -16.84
C GLU A 41 3.09 1.20 -15.63
N ARG A 42 2.26 0.14 -15.73
CA ARG A 42 1.40 -0.38 -14.66
C ARG A 42 1.98 -1.64 -13.98
N GLY A 43 3.24 -1.97 -14.25
CA GLY A 43 3.89 -3.15 -13.68
C GLY A 43 3.33 -4.47 -14.22
N LEU A 44 2.64 -4.42 -15.36
CA LEU A 44 2.05 -5.59 -16.01
C LEU A 44 2.91 -6.01 -17.19
N GLU A 45 3.26 -7.29 -17.24
CA GLU A 45 3.80 -7.93 -18.43
C GLU A 45 2.75 -8.87 -19.02
N CYS A 46 2.52 -8.82 -20.33
CA CYS A 46 1.66 -9.81 -20.97
C CYS A 46 2.48 -11.01 -21.42
N ALA A 47 2.77 -11.93 -20.50
CA ALA A 47 3.37 -13.22 -20.80
C ALA A 47 2.36 -14.07 -21.59
N GLY A 48 2.60 -14.24 -22.90
CA GLY A 48 1.74 -15.04 -23.78
C GLY A 48 0.86 -14.26 -24.76
N CYS A 49 0.86 -12.92 -24.73
CA CYS A 49 0.22 -12.13 -25.79
C CYS A 49 0.98 -12.33 -27.13
N GLN A 50 0.34 -12.99 -28.10
CA GLN A 50 0.91 -13.19 -29.44
C GLN A 50 0.32 -12.20 -30.45
N GLU A 51 -0.96 -11.87 -30.30
CA GLU A 51 -1.68 -10.99 -31.22
C GLU A 51 -1.96 -9.62 -30.59
N LYS A 52 -2.18 -8.61 -31.45
CA LYS A 52 -2.54 -7.25 -30.98
C LYS A 52 -3.83 -7.25 -30.15
N SER A 53 -4.79 -8.11 -30.51
CA SER A 53 -6.04 -8.35 -29.79
C SER A 53 -5.80 -8.71 -28.32
N ASP A 54 -4.79 -9.53 -28.02
CA ASP A 54 -4.43 -9.91 -26.65
C ASP A 54 -3.95 -8.71 -25.84
N PHE A 55 -3.07 -7.88 -26.42
CA PHE A 55 -2.59 -6.66 -25.77
C PHE A 55 -3.71 -5.66 -25.52
N VAL A 56 -4.64 -5.50 -26.48
CA VAL A 56 -5.82 -4.63 -26.33
C VAL A 56 -6.71 -5.13 -25.20
N ARG A 57 -6.98 -6.44 -25.15
CA ARG A 57 -7.79 -7.06 -24.09
C ARG A 57 -7.15 -6.84 -22.73
N MET A 58 -5.84 -7.08 -22.60
CA MET A 58 -5.11 -6.88 -21.35
C MET A 58 -5.07 -5.42 -20.90
N ALA A 59 -4.84 -4.49 -21.83
CA ALA A 59 -4.83 -3.06 -21.52
C ALA A 59 -6.22 -2.55 -21.11
N TYR A 60 -7.29 -3.02 -21.76
CA TYR A 60 -8.66 -2.66 -21.40
C TYR A 60 -9.09 -3.22 -20.04
N LEU A 61 -8.68 -4.47 -19.73
CA LEU A 61 -8.93 -5.10 -18.44
C LEU A 61 -8.29 -4.31 -17.28
N HIS A 62 -7.10 -3.77 -17.51
CA HIS A 62 -6.32 -3.01 -16.51
C HIS A 62 -6.33 -1.50 -16.75
N ARG A 63 -7.34 -0.98 -17.47
CA ARG A 63 -7.39 0.44 -17.86
C ARG A 63 -7.43 1.39 -16.67
N ASP A 64 -8.02 0.92 -15.57
CA ASP A 64 -8.24 1.67 -14.33
C ASP A 64 -7.09 1.44 -13.32
N THR A 65 -6.11 0.58 -13.64
CA THR A 65 -4.90 0.40 -12.85
C THR A 65 -4.03 1.65 -12.99
N ASN A 66 -3.58 2.22 -11.88
CA ASN A 66 -2.68 3.37 -11.93
C ASN A 66 -1.28 2.93 -12.37
N PRO A 67 -0.58 3.73 -13.19
CA PRO A 67 0.82 3.50 -13.44
C PRO A 67 1.63 3.45 -12.14
N VAL A 68 2.59 2.53 -12.07
CA VAL A 68 3.63 2.45 -11.04
C VAL A 68 4.32 3.81 -10.97
N GLY A 69 4.29 4.45 -9.80
CA GLY A 69 4.89 5.77 -9.62
C GLY A 69 3.94 6.97 -9.80
N THR A 70 2.65 6.76 -10.12
CA THR A 70 1.67 7.85 -10.33
C THR A 70 0.69 8.05 -9.18
N ALA A 71 0.89 7.40 -8.04
CA ALA A 71 0.14 7.77 -6.85
C ALA A 71 0.34 9.28 -6.60
N LYS A 72 -0.75 10.03 -6.36
CA LYS A 72 -0.67 11.42 -5.88
C LYS A 72 0.43 11.45 -4.83
N LYS A 73 1.48 12.26 -5.03
CA LYS A 73 2.65 12.32 -4.14
C LYS A 73 2.16 12.29 -2.70
N ARG A 74 2.42 11.18 -2.00
CA ARG A 74 1.95 11.01 -0.63
C ARG A 74 2.53 12.17 0.18
N GLU A 75 1.68 12.85 0.93
CA GLU A 75 2.15 13.87 1.85
C GLU A 75 3.08 13.21 2.86
N ILE A 76 4.29 13.75 3.00
CA ILE A 76 5.31 13.20 3.90
C ILE A 76 5.07 13.84 5.27
N PRO A 77 4.71 13.05 6.30
CA PRO A 77 4.42 13.60 7.61
C PRO A 77 5.63 14.33 8.22
N ASN A 78 5.38 15.41 8.97
CA ASN A 78 6.42 16.13 9.71
C ASN A 78 6.69 15.47 11.08
N ARG A 79 7.23 14.26 11.06
CA ARG A 79 7.55 13.44 12.24
C ARG A 79 8.67 12.45 11.91
N LYS A 80 9.13 11.68 12.88
CA LYS A 80 10.22 10.73 12.65
C LYS A 80 9.77 9.53 11.82
N PHE A 81 10.74 8.87 11.18
CA PHE A 81 10.53 7.69 10.35
C PHE A 81 9.70 6.61 11.05
N TRP A 82 10.10 6.23 12.27
CA TRP A 82 9.42 5.20 13.04
C TRP A 82 8.02 5.63 13.48
N GLU A 83 7.85 6.86 14.00
CA GLU A 83 6.53 7.40 14.40
C GLU A 83 5.53 7.36 13.23
N ALA A 84 5.95 7.74 12.02
CA ALA A 84 5.09 7.69 10.85
C ALA A 84 4.69 6.27 10.45
N TRP A 85 5.61 5.32 10.52
CA TRP A 85 5.36 3.94 10.15
C TRP A 85 4.61 3.15 11.24
N SER A 86 4.75 3.51 12.51
CA SER A 86 3.95 2.95 13.61
C SER A 86 2.46 3.23 13.42
N ASP A 87 2.11 4.47 13.03
CA ASP A 87 0.73 4.82 12.66
C ASP A 87 0.20 3.98 11.50
N ILE A 88 1.03 3.81 10.46
CA ILE A 88 0.67 3.01 9.28
C ILE A 88 0.48 1.55 9.68
N ALA A 89 1.38 0.99 10.49
CA ALA A 89 1.32 -0.37 10.98
C ALA A 89 0.05 -0.63 11.79
N LYS A 90 -0.30 0.31 12.68
CA LYS A 90 -1.56 0.27 13.44
C LYS A 90 -2.74 0.26 12.49
N LYS A 91 -2.79 1.19 11.54
CA LYS A 91 -3.89 1.30 10.57
C LYS A 91 -4.04 0.05 9.70
N GLU A 92 -2.94 -0.55 9.24
CA GLU A 92 -2.98 -1.80 8.48
C GLU A 92 -3.50 -2.98 9.33
N CYS A 93 -3.18 -3.01 10.63
CA CYS A 93 -3.77 -3.96 11.57
C CYS A 93 -5.28 -3.73 11.77
N GLU A 94 -5.72 -2.50 12.02
CA GLU A 94 -7.13 -2.15 12.19
C GLU A 94 -7.95 -2.48 10.93
N ASN A 95 -7.37 -2.23 9.75
CA ASN A 95 -7.95 -2.65 8.48
C ASN A 95 -8.09 -4.17 8.40
N ALA A 96 -7.07 -4.94 8.83
CA ALA A 96 -7.13 -6.40 8.83
C ALA A 96 -8.20 -6.95 9.78
N VAL A 97 -8.36 -6.34 10.97
CA VAL A 97 -9.43 -6.66 11.93
C VAL A 97 -10.81 -6.42 11.30
N THR A 98 -10.98 -5.24 10.67
CA THR A 98 -12.23 -4.88 9.99
C THR A 98 -12.55 -5.82 8.83
N ARG A 99 -11.56 -6.17 8.00
CA ARG A 99 -11.73 -7.14 6.88
C ARG A 99 -12.19 -8.52 7.38
N ARG A 100 -11.86 -8.88 8.62
CA ARG A 100 -12.27 -10.14 9.27
C ARG A 100 -13.63 -10.03 9.97
N GLY A 101 -14.33 -8.90 9.85
CA GLY A 101 -15.65 -8.67 10.44
C GLY A 101 -15.65 -8.43 11.95
N ASN A 102 -14.50 -8.07 12.53
CA ASN A 102 -14.36 -7.83 13.97
C ASN A 102 -14.37 -6.34 14.29
N ASP A 103 -14.69 -5.99 15.54
CA ASP A 103 -14.59 -4.63 16.06
C ASP A 103 -13.14 -4.32 16.47
N VAL A 104 -12.60 -3.23 15.93
CA VAL A 104 -11.25 -2.73 16.20
C VAL A 104 -11.07 -2.32 17.66
N ALA A 105 -12.14 -1.84 18.31
CA ALA A 105 -12.11 -1.42 19.70
C ALA A 105 -12.23 -2.59 20.70
N ALA A 106 -12.57 -3.79 20.22
CA ALA A 106 -12.77 -4.95 21.07
C ALA A 106 -11.45 -5.68 21.36
N GLU A 107 -11.35 -6.28 22.55
CA GLU A 107 -10.26 -7.18 22.89
C GLU A 107 -10.41 -8.54 22.15
N PRO A 108 -9.30 -9.16 21.71
CA PRO A 108 -7.90 -8.74 21.92
C PRO A 108 -7.36 -7.77 20.85
N PHE A 109 -8.18 -7.32 19.89
CA PHE A 109 -7.75 -6.65 18.68
C PHE A 109 -7.16 -5.25 18.94
N SER A 110 -7.78 -4.46 19.81
CA SER A 110 -7.27 -3.18 20.30
C SER A 110 -5.86 -3.30 20.86
N THR A 111 -5.64 -4.28 21.75
CA THR A 111 -4.33 -4.55 22.33
C THR A 111 -3.33 -5.00 21.27
N ILE A 112 -3.69 -5.93 20.38
CA ILE A 112 -2.79 -6.42 19.33
C ILE A 112 -2.34 -5.28 18.41
N CYS A 113 -3.26 -4.46 17.91
CA CYS A 113 -2.89 -3.34 17.04
C CYS A 113 -2.07 -2.27 17.79
N GLY A 114 -2.33 -2.07 19.09
CA GLY A 114 -1.50 -1.24 19.98
C GLY A 114 -0.09 -1.80 20.19
N THR A 115 0.04 -3.13 20.30
CA THR A 115 1.34 -3.81 20.42
C THR A 115 2.12 -3.74 19.09
N ILE A 116 1.45 -3.92 17.94
CA ILE A 116 2.07 -3.73 16.61
C ILE A 116 2.58 -2.29 16.44
N TYR A 117 1.80 -1.28 16.83
CA TYR A 117 2.24 0.12 16.86
C TYR A 117 3.53 0.27 17.68
N SER A 118 3.54 -0.22 18.91
CA SER A 118 4.65 -0.04 19.86
C SER A 118 5.91 -0.82 19.43
N ALA A 119 5.72 -2.02 18.88
CA ALA A 119 6.79 -2.84 18.32
C ALA A 119 7.41 -2.16 17.11
N THR A 120 6.58 -1.62 16.22
CA THR A 120 7.04 -0.90 15.03
C THR A 120 7.86 0.33 15.40
N ASP A 121 7.40 1.11 16.38
CA ASP A 121 8.10 2.30 16.85
C ASP A 121 9.49 1.93 17.37
N SER A 122 9.54 0.95 18.27
CA SER A 122 10.78 0.49 18.90
C SER A 122 11.74 -0.14 17.89
N TYR A 123 11.23 -1.02 17.03
CA TYR A 123 12.02 -1.75 16.03
C TYR A 123 12.61 -0.80 15.00
N LEU A 124 11.80 0.05 14.37
CA LEU A 124 12.27 0.99 13.36
C LEU A 124 13.11 2.12 13.98
N MET A 125 12.87 2.50 15.23
CA MET A 125 13.78 3.41 15.93
C MET A 125 15.17 2.78 16.08
N GLN A 126 15.27 1.51 16.49
CA GLN A 126 16.55 0.84 16.67
C GLN A 126 17.25 0.55 15.33
N HIS A 127 16.56 -0.13 14.41
CA HIS A 127 17.12 -0.59 13.14
C HIS A 127 17.23 0.54 12.12
N GLY A 128 16.21 1.39 12.00
CA GLY A 128 16.22 2.55 11.11
C GLY A 128 17.28 3.58 11.52
N ARG A 129 17.47 3.86 12.83
CA ARG A 129 18.56 4.72 13.28
C ARG A 129 19.93 4.13 12.97
N ARG A 130 20.11 2.81 13.13
CA ARG A 130 21.35 2.12 12.75
C ARG A 130 21.65 2.28 11.27
N VAL A 131 20.68 2.01 10.39
CA VAL A 131 20.80 2.17 8.93
C VAL A 131 21.11 3.63 8.56
N ALA A 132 20.37 4.58 9.14
CA ALA A 132 20.59 6.01 8.91
C ALA A 132 22.04 6.40 9.24
N ASN A 133 22.55 5.98 10.40
CA ASN A 133 23.91 6.26 10.82
C ASN A 133 24.96 5.63 9.89
N GLN A 134 24.78 4.35 9.51
CA GLN A 134 25.69 3.63 8.62
C GLN A 134 25.79 4.29 7.24
N LEU A 135 24.67 4.80 6.73
CA LEU A 135 24.57 5.42 5.41
C LEU A 135 24.75 6.94 5.44
N LYS A 136 25.09 7.53 6.59
CA LYS A 136 25.22 8.99 6.81
C LYS A 136 23.96 9.76 6.37
N LYS A 137 22.79 9.16 6.58
CA LYS A 137 21.45 9.73 6.33
C LYS A 137 20.79 10.14 7.64
N THR A 138 19.78 11.00 7.55
CA THR A 138 18.92 11.32 8.72
C THR A 138 17.64 10.47 8.69
N PRO A 139 16.92 10.31 9.82
CA PRO A 139 15.62 9.66 9.82
C PRO A 139 14.63 10.27 8.81
N GLN A 140 14.72 11.59 8.57
CA GLN A 140 13.87 12.25 7.57
C GLN A 140 14.20 11.81 6.14
N HIS A 141 15.46 11.51 5.83
CA HIS A 141 15.82 10.96 4.52
C HIS A 141 15.20 9.57 4.31
N LEU A 142 15.27 8.71 5.34
CA LEU A 142 14.61 7.40 5.29
C LEU A 142 13.10 7.54 5.10
N LEU A 143 12.47 8.44 5.86
CA LEU A 143 11.04 8.71 5.74
C LEU A 143 10.67 9.15 4.32
N LYS A 144 11.39 10.13 3.76
CA LYS A 144 11.15 10.60 2.39
C LYS A 144 11.27 9.49 1.35
N THR A 145 12.28 8.62 1.46
CA THR A 145 12.41 7.48 0.55
C THR A 145 11.28 6.47 0.74
N SER A 146 10.98 6.10 1.99
CA SER A 146 9.95 5.11 2.30
C SER A 146 8.54 5.51 1.83
N PHE A 147 8.30 6.80 1.60
CA PHE A 147 7.02 7.32 1.09
C PHE A 147 6.94 7.37 -0.45
N LYS A 148 8.02 7.03 -1.17
CA LYS A 148 7.97 6.76 -2.60
C LYS A 148 7.23 5.43 -2.83
N ASP A 149 6.47 5.35 -3.92
CA ASP A 149 5.47 4.30 -4.20
C ASP A 149 5.93 2.88 -3.86
N VAL A 150 6.98 2.39 -4.51
CA VAL A 150 7.44 1.01 -4.33
C VAL A 150 7.88 0.68 -2.90
N TYR A 151 8.52 1.61 -2.20
CA TYR A 151 8.94 1.38 -0.81
C TYR A 151 7.77 1.42 0.14
N PHE A 152 6.82 2.33 -0.12
CA PHE A 152 5.61 2.47 0.67
C PHE A 152 4.75 1.21 0.56
N GLU A 153 4.59 0.71 -0.66
CA GLU A 153 3.83 -0.50 -0.96
C GLU A 153 4.45 -1.73 -0.34
N ALA A 154 5.77 -1.93 -0.50
CA ALA A 154 6.49 -3.02 0.15
C ALA A 154 6.37 -2.95 1.68
N GLY A 155 6.56 -1.77 2.28
CA GLY A 155 6.45 -1.59 3.73
C GLY A 155 5.04 -1.88 4.24
N SER A 156 4.01 -1.36 3.55
CA SER A 156 2.60 -1.62 3.89
C SER A 156 2.26 -3.10 3.75
N GLN A 157 2.79 -3.77 2.74
CA GLN A 157 2.58 -5.21 2.53
C GLN A 157 3.19 -6.04 3.68
N LEU A 158 4.39 -5.71 4.15
CA LEU A 158 4.97 -6.37 5.32
C LEU A 158 4.11 -6.19 6.58
N PHE A 159 3.53 -5.00 6.79
CA PHE A 159 2.62 -4.78 7.91
C PHE A 159 1.32 -5.57 7.78
N ARG A 160 0.80 -5.78 6.56
CA ARG A 160 -0.34 -6.68 6.33
C ARG A 160 0.01 -8.12 6.66
N MET A 161 1.16 -8.61 6.21
CA MET A 161 1.63 -9.96 6.56
C MET A 161 1.75 -10.14 8.07
N LEU A 162 2.34 -9.15 8.77
CA LEU A 162 2.46 -9.16 10.22
C LEU A 162 1.08 -9.15 10.92
N ALA A 163 0.16 -8.29 10.48
CA ALA A 163 -1.19 -8.23 11.01
C ALA A 163 -1.93 -9.55 10.80
N ASP A 164 -1.88 -10.13 9.60
CA ASP A 164 -2.52 -11.40 9.28
C ASP A 164 -1.93 -12.55 10.10
N TYR A 165 -0.61 -12.57 10.29
CA TYR A 165 0.06 -13.53 11.18
C TYR A 165 -0.45 -13.42 12.62
N CYS A 166 -0.54 -12.20 13.16
CA CYS A 166 -1.00 -11.96 14.53
C CYS A 166 -2.49 -12.24 14.74
N LEU A 167 -3.32 -12.04 13.70
CA LEU A 167 -4.77 -12.22 13.76
C LEU A 167 -5.24 -13.60 13.32
N ALA A 168 -4.33 -14.46 12.84
CA ALA A 168 -4.65 -15.75 12.22
C ALA A 168 -5.42 -16.72 13.13
N SER A 169 -5.15 -16.72 14.44
CA SER A 169 -5.74 -17.66 15.39
C SER A 169 -5.78 -17.09 16.82
N PRO A 170 -6.63 -17.61 17.72
CA PRO A 170 -6.62 -17.22 19.13
C PRO A 170 -5.26 -17.39 19.82
N SER A 171 -4.49 -18.42 19.45
CA SER A 171 -3.12 -18.61 19.94
C SER A 171 -2.19 -17.50 19.46
N SER A 172 -2.24 -17.16 18.17
CA SER A 172 -1.44 -16.06 17.59
C SER A 172 -1.81 -14.72 18.23
N GLN A 173 -3.11 -14.50 18.44
CA GLN A 173 -3.64 -13.30 19.09
C GLN A 173 -3.11 -13.15 20.52
N LYS A 174 -3.06 -14.25 21.29
CA LYS A 174 -2.49 -14.25 22.64
C LYS A 174 -1.00 -13.91 22.63
N THR A 175 -0.22 -14.51 21.72
CA THR A 175 1.22 -14.24 21.61
C THR A 175 1.52 -12.83 21.12
N CYS A 176 0.74 -12.30 20.17
CA CYS A 176 0.93 -10.96 19.60
C CYS A 176 0.50 -9.80 20.50
N GLN A 177 -0.04 -10.08 21.70
CA GLN A 177 -0.15 -9.07 22.75
C GLN A 177 1.21 -8.75 23.39
N SER A 178 2.24 -9.60 23.20
CA SER A 178 3.60 -9.38 23.69
C SER A 178 4.46 -8.57 22.71
N LEU A 179 5.00 -7.45 23.19
CA LEU A 179 5.92 -6.59 22.44
C LEU A 179 7.11 -7.38 21.86
N GLY A 180 7.79 -8.17 22.70
CA GLY A 180 8.98 -8.92 22.29
C GLY A 180 8.68 -9.99 21.23
N PHE A 181 7.47 -10.58 21.29
CA PHE A 181 7.05 -11.53 20.26
C PHE A 181 6.80 -10.84 18.93
N VAL A 182 6.09 -9.70 18.92
CA VAL A 182 5.84 -8.94 17.68
C VAL A 182 7.16 -8.42 17.09
N MET A 183 8.10 -7.94 17.89
CA MET A 183 9.43 -7.55 17.40
C MET A 183 10.19 -8.74 16.78
N SER A 184 10.09 -9.94 17.38
CA SER A 184 10.69 -11.15 16.80
C SER A 184 9.98 -11.60 15.51
N ALA A 185 8.67 -11.33 15.38
CA ALA A 185 7.91 -11.53 14.15
C ALA A 185 8.42 -10.61 13.02
N MET A 186 8.73 -9.35 13.36
CA MET A 186 9.29 -8.37 12.43
C MET A 186 10.71 -8.71 11.93
N ASP A 187 11.43 -9.58 12.64
CA ASP A 187 12.73 -10.12 12.20
C ASP A 187 12.59 -11.29 11.21
N GLY A 188 11.39 -11.59 10.73
CA GLY A 188 11.14 -12.56 9.65
C GLY A 188 10.42 -13.84 10.07
N SER A 189 10.14 -14.06 11.36
CA SER A 189 9.41 -15.27 11.78
C SER A 189 7.93 -15.29 11.35
N SER A 190 7.36 -14.14 10.97
CA SER A 190 6.06 -14.06 10.29
C SER A 190 6.15 -14.09 8.76
N GLY A 191 7.34 -14.25 8.18
CA GLY A 191 7.62 -14.04 6.76
C GLY A 191 7.85 -12.57 6.39
N ALA A 192 7.64 -11.62 7.32
CA ALA A 192 7.89 -10.20 7.09
C ALA A 192 9.31 -9.80 7.53
N ASP A 193 10.22 -9.55 6.59
CA ASP A 193 11.60 -9.11 6.86
C ASP A 193 11.72 -7.57 6.81
N PHE A 194 11.45 -6.92 7.94
CA PHE A 194 11.54 -5.46 8.06
C PHE A 194 12.99 -4.95 8.05
N LYS A 195 13.97 -5.80 8.37
CA LYS A 195 15.39 -5.44 8.34
C LYS A 195 15.85 -5.27 6.89
N MET A 196 15.50 -6.21 6.02
CA MET A 196 15.75 -6.13 4.58
C MET A 196 15.08 -4.88 4.00
N TRP A 197 13.80 -4.66 4.29
CA TRP A 197 13.07 -3.49 3.81
C TRP A 197 13.72 -2.16 4.26
N THR A 198 13.99 -2.00 5.55
CA THR A 198 14.58 -0.75 6.09
C THR A 198 15.96 -0.48 5.50
N THR A 199 16.75 -1.52 5.26
CA THR A 199 18.07 -1.38 4.62
C THR A 199 17.94 -0.89 3.18
N ASN A 200 17.03 -1.48 2.41
CA ASN A 200 16.77 -1.11 1.00
C ASN A 200 16.16 0.28 0.85
N VAL A 201 15.30 0.72 1.79
CA VAL A 201 14.90 2.13 1.91
C VAL A 201 16.13 3.02 2.12
N GLY A 202 17.07 2.60 2.96
CA GLY A 202 18.31 3.34 3.21
C GLY A 202 19.18 3.50 1.96
N ILE A 203 19.42 2.41 1.22
CA ILE A 203 20.29 2.42 0.03
C ILE A 203 19.55 2.78 -1.27
N GLU A 204 18.24 3.00 -1.18
CA GLU A 204 17.38 3.30 -2.33
C GLU A 204 17.42 2.22 -3.41
N ASN A 205 17.43 0.95 -2.99
CA ASN A 205 17.36 -0.20 -3.87
C ASN A 205 15.92 -0.70 -4.02
N THR A 206 15.37 -0.57 -5.21
CA THR A 206 13.97 -0.90 -5.51
C THR A 206 13.74 -2.36 -5.82
N ASN A 207 14.76 -3.12 -6.27
CA ASN A 207 14.54 -4.49 -6.77
C ASN A 207 13.94 -5.42 -5.69
N PRO A 208 14.50 -5.48 -4.46
CA PRO A 208 13.91 -6.32 -3.41
C PRO A 208 12.53 -5.84 -2.95
N MET A 209 12.14 -4.61 -3.26
CA MET A 209 10.81 -4.10 -2.89
C MET A 209 9.73 -4.74 -3.76
N TYR A 210 10.01 -4.96 -5.04
CA TYR A 210 9.09 -5.68 -5.93
C TYR A 210 8.95 -7.15 -5.52
N GLU A 211 10.03 -7.79 -5.06
CA GLU A 211 9.98 -9.15 -4.50
C GLU A 211 9.05 -9.22 -3.27
N ILE A 212 9.10 -8.22 -2.37
CA ILE A 212 8.22 -8.13 -1.18
C ILE A 212 6.75 -7.90 -1.57
N ILE A 213 6.50 -7.09 -2.59
CA ILE A 213 5.13 -6.83 -3.10
C ILE A 213 4.55 -8.09 -3.74
N GLY A 214 5.41 -9.01 -4.18
CA GLY A 214 5.07 -10.21 -4.93
C GLY A 214 4.90 -9.87 -6.42
N GLU A 215 5.55 -10.65 -7.28
CA GLU A 215 5.25 -10.64 -8.71
C GLU A 215 3.73 -10.83 -8.88
N HIS A 216 3.06 -9.89 -9.54
CA HIS A 216 1.67 -10.07 -10.01
C HIS A 216 1.65 -11.06 -11.19
N GLY A 217 2.12 -12.28 -10.95
CA GLY A 217 2.23 -13.32 -11.96
C GLY A 217 2.02 -14.68 -11.30
N ASP A 218 0.78 -14.96 -10.90
CA ASP A 218 0.21 -16.31 -10.77
C ASP A 218 -1.23 -16.23 -10.22
N LEU A 219 -2.14 -15.58 -10.95
CA LEU A 219 -3.61 -15.79 -10.89
C LEU A 219 -4.26 -15.45 -12.24
#